data_AF-E6PQ88-F1
#
_entry.id   AF-E6PQ88-F1
#
_cell.length_a   1.000
_cell.length_b   1.000
_cell.length_c   1.000
_cell.angle_alpha   90.00
_cell.angle_beta   90.00
_cell.angle_gamma   90.00
#
_symmetry.space_group_name_H-M   'P 1'
#
loop_
_entity.id
_entity.type
_entity.pdbx_description
1 polymer ?
#
loop_
_entity_poly.entity_id
_entity_poly.type
_entity_poly.pdbx_seq_one_letter_code
_entity_poly.pdbx_strand_id
1 'polypeptide(L)'
;MNVIDRITKLGLAALQPNSARGPASVTLSEAERRIEHLQDDIQRLQAEQQAEQVRRQSADVLVAKLTDQAATGKLKDPTRLTEALRQQREMAPGDDLATKLQAAQAEKLALETHIHEQQRQAAKEAYLAAVARYAQACAPLRKMGQTVQELAPAAGVMLTSSNSQGLIGAQIQIGGALIDVALGKD
;
A
#
# COMPACT_ATOMS: atom_id res chain seq x y z
N MET A 1 10.71 -33.65 -22.54
CA MET A 1 10.10 -32.53 -21.80
C MET A 1 11.00 -31.32 -22.03
N ASN A 2 10.52 -30.28 -22.71
CA ASN A 2 11.37 -29.21 -23.24
C ASN A 2 11.81 -28.24 -22.13
N VAL A 3 13.02 -27.69 -22.21
CA VAL A 3 13.55 -26.72 -21.22
C VAL A 3 12.66 -25.48 -21.12
N ILE A 4 12.07 -25.08 -22.25
CA ILE A 4 11.11 -23.98 -22.36
C ILE A 4 9.85 -24.26 -21.53
N ASP A 5 9.33 -25.50 -21.53
CA ASP A 5 8.16 -25.90 -20.73
C ASP A 5 8.44 -25.88 -19.22
N ARG A 6 9.68 -26.19 -18.81
CA ARG A 6 10.08 -26.09 -17.39
C ARG A 6 10.14 -24.64 -16.94
N ILE A 7 10.69 -23.74 -17.76
CA ILE A 7 10.80 -22.31 -17.45
C ILE A 7 9.41 -21.66 -17.39
N THR A 8 8.52 -21.98 -18.34
CA THR A 8 7.14 -21.47 -18.32
C THR A 8 6.33 -22.02 -17.15
N LYS A 9 6.45 -23.31 -16.81
CA LYS A 9 5.75 -23.87 -15.63
C LYS A 9 6.27 -23.31 -14.31
N LEU A 10 7.57 -23.04 -14.19
CA LEU A 10 8.16 -22.35 -13.04
C LEU A 10 7.69 -20.88 -12.95
N GLY A 11 7.56 -20.19 -14.08
CA GLY A 11 7.04 -18.83 -14.16
C GLY A 11 5.55 -18.72 -13.83
N LEU A 12 4.71 -19.62 -14.35
CA LEU A 12 3.26 -19.59 -14.14
C LEU A 12 2.84 -19.95 -12.71
N ALA A 13 3.52 -20.92 -12.07
CA ALA A 13 3.25 -21.27 -10.68
C ALA A 13 3.71 -20.18 -9.68
N ALA A 14 4.61 -19.28 -10.11
CA ALA A 14 5.16 -18.19 -9.29
C ALA A 14 4.43 -16.84 -9.46
N LEU A 15 3.58 -16.71 -10.47
CA LEU A 15 2.70 -15.55 -10.69
C LEU A 15 1.38 -15.65 -9.91
N GLN A 16 1.09 -16.79 -9.28
CA GLN A 16 0.16 -16.77 -8.16
C GLN A 16 0.88 -16.04 -7.02
N PRO A 17 0.34 -14.92 -6.52
CA PRO A 17 0.82 -14.36 -5.28
C PRO A 17 0.49 -15.40 -4.21
N ASN A 18 1.43 -16.31 -3.96
CA ASN A 18 1.55 -16.96 -2.68
C ASN A 18 1.95 -15.85 -1.72
N SER A 19 0.97 -15.03 -1.37
CA SER A 19 0.91 -14.29 -0.12
C SER A 19 1.11 -15.34 0.95
N ALA A 20 2.38 -15.59 1.27
CA ALA A 20 2.76 -16.50 2.32
C ALA A 20 1.99 -16.04 3.55
N ARG A 21 1.14 -16.92 4.08
CA ARG A 21 0.42 -16.75 5.34
C ARG A 21 1.43 -16.76 6.51
N GLY A 22 2.34 -15.81 6.50
CA GLY A 22 3.32 -15.56 7.55
C GLY A 22 2.76 -14.58 8.58
N PRO A 23 3.43 -14.39 9.73
CA PRO A 23 2.99 -13.49 10.79
C PRO A 23 2.74 -12.06 10.29
N ALA A 24 3.52 -11.58 9.31
CA ALA A 24 3.33 -10.27 8.68
C ALA A 24 1.98 -10.12 7.94
N SER A 25 1.42 -11.21 7.39
CA SER A 25 0.11 -11.18 6.72
C SER A 25 -1.05 -11.05 7.72
N VAL A 26 -0.87 -11.57 8.94
CA VAL A 26 -1.88 -11.48 10.01
C VAL A 26 -1.90 -10.06 10.59
N THR A 27 -0.73 -9.48 10.86
CA THR A 27 -0.63 -8.10 11.36
C THR A 27 -1.15 -7.06 10.36
N LEU A 28 -0.94 -7.29 9.06
CA LEU A 28 -1.54 -6.45 8.00
C LEU A 28 -3.07 -6.53 8.02
N SER A 29 -3.62 -7.75 8.11
CA SER A 29 -5.08 -7.93 8.16
C SER A 29 -5.73 -7.34 9.41
N GLU A 30 -5.01 -7.33 10.54
CA GLU A 30 -5.47 -6.67 11.78
C GLU A 30 -5.43 -5.15 11.64
N ALA A 31 -4.38 -4.59 11.03
CA ALA A 31 -4.28 -3.16 10.76
C ALA A 31 -5.35 -2.67 9.77
N GLU A 32 -5.65 -3.46 8.72
CA GLU A 32 -6.73 -3.18 7.77
C GLU A 32 -8.10 -3.15 8.46
N ARG A 33 -8.41 -4.15 9.29
CA ARG A 33 -9.65 -4.16 10.11
C ARG A 33 -9.71 -2.97 11.07
N ARG A 34 -8.57 -2.58 11.66
CA ARG A 34 -8.53 -1.41 12.56
C ARG A 34 -8.81 -0.12 11.79
N ILE A 35 -8.34 0.01 10.55
CA ILE A 35 -8.65 1.16 9.69
C ILE A 35 -10.14 1.22 9.36
N GLU A 36 -10.78 0.10 9.06
CA GLU A 36 -12.23 0.05 8.83
C GLU A 36 -13.01 0.52 10.07
N HIS A 37 -12.67 0.02 11.25
CA HIS A 37 -13.28 0.49 12.50
C HIS A 37 -13.03 1.98 12.76
N LEU A 38 -11.81 2.47 12.52
CA LEU A 38 -11.51 3.90 12.65
C LEU A 38 -12.28 4.75 11.64
N GLN A 39 -12.57 4.24 10.44
CA GLN A 39 -13.42 4.96 9.48
C GLN A 39 -14.85 5.13 10.01
N ASP A 40 -15.42 4.07 10.59
CA ASP A 40 -16.75 4.14 11.21
C ASP A 40 -16.75 5.11 12.40
N ASP A 41 -15.73 5.05 13.25
CA ASP A 41 -15.57 5.95 14.39
C ASP A 41 -15.42 7.41 13.95
N ILE A 42 -14.63 7.68 12.91
CA ILE A 42 -14.47 9.04 12.35
C ILE A 42 -15.81 9.54 11.80
N GLN A 43 -16.55 8.72 11.05
CA GLN A 43 -17.86 9.11 10.51
C GLN A 43 -18.84 9.43 11.62
N ARG A 44 -18.87 8.61 12.68
CA ARG A 44 -19.69 8.85 13.85
C ARG A 44 -19.32 10.15 14.56
N LEU A 45 -18.03 10.38 14.83
CA LEU A 45 -17.55 11.60 15.48
C LEU A 45 -17.83 12.86 14.64
N GLN A 46 -17.72 12.76 13.31
CA GLN A 46 -18.09 13.84 12.39
C GLN A 46 -19.59 14.15 12.44
N ALA A 47 -20.44 13.13 12.46
CA ALA A 47 -21.88 13.30 12.59
C ALA A 47 -22.26 13.93 13.94
N GLU A 48 -21.61 13.50 15.03
CA GLU A 48 -21.80 14.09 16.37
C GLU A 48 -21.37 15.56 16.40
N GLN A 49 -20.22 15.90 15.80
CA GLN A 49 -19.73 17.28 15.69
C GLN A 49 -20.69 18.15 14.87
N GLN A 50 -21.18 17.64 13.75
CA GLN A 50 -22.14 18.37 12.90
C GLN A 50 -23.49 18.56 13.62
N ALA A 51 -23.97 17.55 14.34
CA ALA A 51 -25.19 17.64 15.13
C ALA A 51 -25.06 18.66 16.28
N GLU A 52 -23.90 18.75 16.93
CA GLU A 52 -23.63 19.82 17.90
C GLU A 52 -23.62 21.20 17.24
N GLN A 53 -22.98 21.35 16.08
CA GLN A 53 -22.92 22.61 15.36
C GLN A 53 -24.33 23.09 14.97
N VAL A 54 -25.19 22.20 14.47
CA VAL A 54 -26.59 22.52 14.13
C VAL A 54 -27.38 22.91 15.38
N ARG A 55 -27.20 22.21 16.51
CA ARG A 55 -27.85 22.57 17.78
C ARG A 55 -27.44 23.97 18.25
N ARG A 56 -26.15 24.31 18.18
CA ARG A 56 -25.65 25.65 18.51
C ARG A 56 -26.24 26.72 17.60
N GLN A 57 -26.19 26.52 16.29
CA GLN A 57 -26.77 27.46 15.33
C GLN A 57 -28.27 27.68 15.58
N SER A 58 -29.01 26.61 15.91
CA SER A 58 -30.44 26.73 16.22
C SER A 58 -30.69 27.57 17.49
N ALA A 59 -29.83 27.44 18.48
CA ALA A 59 -29.90 28.22 19.72
C ALA A 59 -29.50 29.69 19.50
N ASP A 60 -28.47 29.93 18.70
CA ASP A 60 -28.05 31.28 18.31
C ASP A 60 -29.16 32.01 17.55
N VAL A 61 -29.84 31.34 16.62
CA VAL A 61 -31.00 31.88 15.89
C VAL A 61 -32.18 32.16 16.83
N LEU A 62 -32.44 31.26 17.79
CA LEU A 62 -33.49 31.48 18.80
C LEU A 62 -33.19 32.72 19.65
N VAL A 63 -31.95 32.86 20.12
CA VAL A 63 -31.50 34.01 20.91
C VAL A 63 -31.60 35.29 20.09
N ALA A 64 -31.12 35.29 18.85
CA ALA A 64 -31.19 36.46 17.96
C ALA A 64 -32.65 36.90 17.77
N LYS A 65 -33.56 35.95 17.48
CA LYS A 65 -34.98 36.23 17.29
C LYS A 65 -35.66 36.81 18.54
N LEU A 66 -35.36 36.26 19.72
CA LEU A 66 -35.90 36.77 20.98
C LEU A 66 -35.30 38.15 21.34
N THR A 67 -34.04 38.37 20.99
CA THR A 67 -33.35 39.67 21.19
C THR A 67 -33.97 40.74 20.30
N ASP A 68 -34.27 40.44 19.03
CA ASP A 68 -34.98 41.35 18.12
C ASP A 68 -36.40 41.69 18.61
N GLN A 69 -37.11 40.70 19.16
CA GLN A 69 -38.42 40.92 19.78
C GLN A 69 -38.33 41.81 21.03
N ALA A 70 -37.27 41.67 21.82
CA ALA A 70 -36.99 42.52 22.97
C ALA A 70 -36.69 43.96 22.52
N ALA A 71 -35.84 44.14 21.51
CA ALA A 71 -35.46 45.45 20.97
C ALA A 71 -36.67 46.21 20.37
N THR A 72 -37.63 45.49 19.78
CA THR A 72 -38.86 46.07 19.23
C THR A 72 -40.00 46.22 20.24
N GLY A 73 -39.77 45.86 21.52
CA GLY A 73 -40.78 45.94 22.59
C GLY A 73 -41.94 44.94 22.44
N LYS A 74 -41.82 43.95 21.55
CA LYS A 74 -42.85 42.92 21.27
C LYS A 74 -42.65 41.62 22.05
N LEU A 75 -41.65 41.59 22.94
CA LEU A 75 -41.36 40.41 23.75
C LEU A 75 -42.46 40.19 24.79
N LYS A 76 -43.23 39.11 24.62
CA LYS A 76 -44.33 38.77 25.53
C LYS A 76 -43.86 38.30 26.91
N ASP A 77 -42.67 37.69 26.96
CA ASP A 77 -42.16 37.06 28.17
C ASP A 77 -40.62 37.17 28.22
N PRO A 78 -40.06 37.97 29.16
CA PRO A 78 -38.61 38.16 29.29
C PRO A 78 -37.88 36.91 29.80
N THR A 79 -38.56 36.00 30.49
CA THR A 79 -37.94 34.78 31.03
C THR A 79 -37.43 33.87 29.92
N ARG A 80 -38.15 33.80 28.80
CA ARG A 80 -37.75 33.03 27.60
C ARG A 80 -36.42 33.48 27.02
N LEU A 81 -36.14 34.78 27.02
CA LEU A 81 -34.85 35.30 26.55
C LEU A 81 -33.73 34.90 27.53
N THR A 82 -33.98 34.98 28.83
CA THR A 82 -32.98 34.57 29.83
C THR A 82 -32.69 33.07 29.81
N GLU A 83 -33.71 32.23 29.57
CA GLU A 83 -33.55 30.78 29.42
C GLU A 83 -32.79 30.43 28.14
N ALA A 84 -33.11 31.07 27.01
CA ALA A 84 -32.42 30.86 25.74
C ALA A 84 -30.93 31.26 25.82
N LEU A 85 -30.63 32.41 26.44
CA LEU A 85 -29.25 32.84 26.69
C LEU A 85 -28.49 31.89 27.62
N ARG A 86 -29.18 31.33 28.62
CA ARG A 86 -28.60 30.32 29.51
C ARG A 86 -28.27 29.04 28.75
N GLN A 87 -29.21 28.52 27.96
CA GLN A 87 -29.00 27.33 27.13
C GLN A 87 -27.85 27.53 26.11
N GLN A 88 -27.77 28.70 25.48
CA GLN A 88 -26.67 29.03 24.57
C GLN A 88 -25.30 28.98 25.26
N ARG A 89 -25.20 29.46 26.50
CA ARG A 89 -23.97 29.40 27.30
C ARG A 89 -23.61 27.98 27.74
N GLU A 90 -24.60 27.18 28.09
CA GLU A 90 -24.42 25.77 28.49
C GLU A 90 -23.97 24.90 27.30
N MET A 91 -24.24 25.30 26.06
CA MET A 91 -23.79 24.63 24.83
C MET A 91 -22.35 24.97 24.39
N ALA A 92 -21.47 25.41 25.31
CA ALA A 92 -20.08 25.76 25.05
C ALA A 92 -19.32 24.70 24.22
N PRO A 93 -18.27 25.09 23.44
CA PRO A 93 -17.49 24.15 22.64
C PRO A 93 -16.91 23.03 23.51
N GLY A 94 -17.34 21.79 23.24
CA GLY A 94 -16.67 20.61 23.73
C GLY A 94 -15.42 20.35 22.89
N ASP A 95 -14.25 20.78 23.36
CA ASP A 95 -12.95 20.50 22.72
C ASP A 95 -12.65 19.00 22.63
N ASP A 96 -13.34 18.19 23.43
CA ASP A 96 -13.15 16.74 23.53
C ASP A 96 -13.49 16.01 22.21
N LEU A 97 -14.56 16.39 21.50
CA LEU A 97 -14.93 15.76 20.23
C LEU A 97 -13.94 16.07 19.11
N ALA A 98 -13.50 17.32 19.01
CA ALA A 98 -12.50 17.73 18.03
C ALA A 98 -11.16 17.02 18.28
N THR A 99 -10.76 16.88 19.54
CA THR A 99 -9.54 16.18 19.94
C THR A 99 -9.63 14.69 19.62
N LYS A 100 -10.76 14.03 19.92
CA LYS A 100 -11.00 12.62 19.58
C LYS A 100 -10.99 12.37 18.08
N LEU A 101 -11.59 13.26 17.30
CA LEU A 101 -11.60 13.17 15.84
C LEU A 101 -10.19 13.31 15.26
N GLN A 102 -9.40 14.28 15.75
CA GLN A 102 -8.00 14.45 15.35
C GLN A 102 -7.15 13.22 15.72
N ALA A 103 -7.35 12.67 16.92
CA ALA A 103 -6.64 11.46 17.36
C ALA A 103 -6.98 10.25 16.47
N ALA A 104 -8.25 10.03 16.15
CA ALA A 104 -8.69 8.94 15.28
C ALA A 104 -8.14 9.08 13.84
N GLN A 105 -8.12 10.32 13.31
CA GLN A 105 -7.53 10.60 12.00
C GLN A 105 -6.01 10.37 11.99
N ALA A 106 -5.31 10.77 13.04
CA ALA A 106 -3.88 10.55 13.17
C ALA A 106 -3.54 9.06 13.28
N GLU A 107 -4.30 8.29 14.08
CA GLU A 107 -4.14 6.84 14.19
C GLU A 107 -4.35 6.15 12.83
N LYS A 108 -5.42 6.53 12.11
CA LYS A 108 -5.70 6.00 10.78
C LYS A 108 -4.55 6.24 9.80
N LEU A 109 -4.05 7.47 9.73
CA LEU A 109 -2.94 7.84 8.83
C LEU A 109 -1.65 7.05 9.18
N ALA A 110 -1.38 6.87 10.47
CA ALA A 110 -0.23 6.10 10.93
C ALA A 110 -0.32 4.63 10.49
N LEU A 111 -1.50 4.01 10.61
CA LEU A 111 -1.73 2.64 10.17
C LEU A 111 -1.63 2.49 8.65
N GLU A 112 -2.22 3.41 7.87
CA GLU A 112 -2.10 3.40 6.39
C GLU A 112 -0.64 3.51 5.94
N THR A 113 0.13 4.41 6.57
CA THR A 113 1.55 4.58 6.28
C THR A 113 2.33 3.31 6.57
N HIS A 114 2.05 2.66 7.70
CA HIS A 114 2.68 1.42 8.11
C HIS A 114 2.39 0.27 7.13
N ILE A 115 1.13 0.11 6.71
CA ILE A 115 0.73 -0.90 5.71
C ILE A 115 1.47 -0.69 4.39
N HIS A 116 1.51 0.55 3.89
CA HIS A 116 2.19 0.85 2.63
C HIS A 116 3.70 0.64 2.69
N GLU A 117 4.31 0.85 3.84
CA GLU A 117 5.74 0.55 4.04
C GLU A 117 5.99 -0.96 4.01
N GLN A 118 5.19 -1.74 4.75
CA GLN A 118 5.29 -3.19 4.76
C GLN A 118 5.05 -3.81 3.38
N GLN A 119 4.05 -3.31 2.64
CA GLN A 119 3.78 -3.75 1.27
C GLN A 119 4.95 -3.45 0.33
N ARG A 120 5.59 -2.27 0.46
CA ARG A 120 6.79 -1.92 -0.34
C ARG A 120 7.97 -2.83 -0.01
N GLN A 121 8.20 -3.15 1.25
CA GLN A 121 9.26 -4.07 1.67
C GLN A 121 9.00 -5.48 1.13
N ALA A 122 7.78 -6.00 1.30
CA ALA A 122 7.38 -7.31 0.79
C ALA A 122 7.53 -7.40 -0.75
N ALA A 123 7.16 -6.34 -1.48
CA ALA A 123 7.33 -6.28 -2.93
C ALA A 123 8.81 -6.32 -3.35
N LYS A 124 9.68 -5.61 -2.61
CA LYS A 124 11.13 -5.62 -2.86
C LYS A 124 11.72 -7.01 -2.63
N GLU A 125 11.35 -7.67 -1.54
CA GLU A 125 11.81 -9.02 -1.23
C GLU A 125 11.32 -10.04 -2.28
N ALA A 126 10.06 -9.95 -2.70
CA ALA A 126 9.50 -10.77 -3.76
C ALA A 126 10.25 -10.57 -5.09
N TYR A 127 10.57 -9.32 -5.44
CA TYR A 127 11.37 -9.02 -6.63
C TYR A 127 12.77 -9.63 -6.55
N LEU A 128 13.48 -9.45 -5.44
CA LEU A 128 14.82 -10.01 -5.25
C LEU A 128 14.80 -11.54 -5.30
N ALA A 129 13.79 -12.18 -4.70
CA ALA A 129 13.60 -13.62 -4.78
C ALA A 129 13.33 -14.09 -6.22
N ALA A 130 12.53 -13.34 -7.00
CA ALA A 130 12.28 -13.63 -8.40
C ALA A 130 13.56 -13.51 -9.25
N VAL A 131 14.36 -12.46 -9.04
CA VAL A 131 15.65 -12.28 -9.72
C VAL A 131 16.61 -13.42 -9.36
N ALA A 132 16.70 -13.80 -8.08
CA ALA A 132 17.55 -14.90 -7.64
C ALA A 132 17.14 -16.24 -8.26
N ARG A 133 15.84 -16.53 -8.33
CA ARG A 133 15.30 -17.72 -9.01
C ARG A 133 15.60 -17.73 -10.50
N TYR A 134 15.45 -16.58 -11.16
CA TYR A 134 15.82 -16.43 -12.57
C TYR A 134 17.31 -16.69 -12.79
N ALA A 135 18.19 -16.12 -11.95
CA ALA A 135 19.62 -16.37 -12.01
C ALA A 135 19.96 -17.86 -11.82
N GLN A 136 19.31 -18.54 -10.86
CA GLN A 136 19.46 -19.99 -10.68
C GLN A 136 18.99 -20.80 -11.89
N ALA A 137 17.90 -20.40 -12.54
CA ALA A 137 17.41 -21.05 -13.76
C ALA A 137 18.36 -20.86 -14.95
N CYS A 138 19.09 -19.75 -15.00
CA CYS A 138 20.08 -19.45 -16.05
C CYS A 138 21.47 -20.06 -15.76
N ALA A 139 21.78 -20.45 -14.51
CA ALA A 139 23.08 -21.03 -14.16
C ALA A 139 23.48 -22.29 -14.97
N PRO A 140 22.56 -23.23 -15.29
CA PRO A 140 22.89 -24.40 -16.12
C PRO A 140 23.23 -24.03 -17.58
N LEU A 141 22.61 -22.99 -18.12
CA LEU A 141 22.83 -22.53 -19.49
C LEU A 141 24.27 -22.01 -19.67
N ARG A 142 24.80 -21.37 -18.63
CA ARG A 142 26.19 -20.91 -18.57
C ARG A 142 27.18 -22.09 -18.64
N LYS A 143 26.95 -23.13 -17.84
CA LYS A 143 27.77 -24.36 -17.86
C LYS A 143 27.70 -25.05 -19.22
N MET A 144 26.51 -25.15 -19.81
CA MET A 144 26.33 -25.72 -21.13
C MET A 144 27.13 -24.97 -22.20
N GLY A 145 27.15 -23.64 -22.12
CA GLY A 145 27.98 -22.78 -22.95
C GLY A 145 29.48 -23.04 -22.84
N GLN A 146 29.99 -23.18 -21.61
CA GLN A 146 31.39 -23.55 -21.35
C GLN A 146 31.73 -24.93 -21.93
N THR A 147 30.87 -25.93 -21.71
CA THR A 147 31.08 -27.27 -22.25
C THR A 147 31.11 -27.29 -23.78
N VAL A 148 30.29 -26.49 -24.46
CA VAL A 148 30.36 -26.37 -25.93
C VAL A 148 31.67 -25.73 -26.38
N GLN A 149 32.16 -24.70 -25.68
CA GLN A 149 33.46 -24.09 -25.98
C GLN A 149 34.63 -25.07 -25.77
N GLU A 150 34.57 -25.91 -24.74
CA GLU A 150 35.60 -26.91 -24.45
C GLU A 150 35.59 -28.09 -25.43
N LEU A 151 34.41 -28.52 -25.89
CA LEU A 151 34.26 -29.69 -26.76
C LEU A 151 34.34 -29.35 -28.26
N ALA A 152 34.11 -28.10 -28.67
CA ALA A 152 34.16 -27.69 -30.08
C ALA A 152 35.54 -27.96 -30.76
N PRO A 153 36.70 -27.68 -30.12
CA PRO A 153 38.01 -28.00 -30.69
C PRO A 153 38.23 -29.50 -30.87
N ALA A 154 37.77 -30.31 -29.91
CA ALA A 154 37.88 -31.77 -29.96
C ALA A 154 37.02 -32.39 -31.07
N ALA A 155 35.92 -31.72 -31.44
CA ALA A 155 35.08 -32.07 -32.58
C ALA A 155 35.58 -31.51 -33.92
N GLY A 156 36.72 -30.80 -33.96
CA GLY A 156 37.26 -30.19 -35.17
C GLY A 156 36.48 -28.96 -35.67
N VAL A 157 35.66 -28.34 -34.82
CA VAL A 157 34.84 -27.17 -35.16
C VAL A 157 35.49 -25.91 -34.61
N MET A 158 35.82 -24.97 -35.49
CA MET A 158 36.30 -23.64 -35.09
C MET A 158 35.10 -22.71 -34.90
N LEU A 159 34.90 -22.18 -33.70
CA LEU A 159 33.80 -21.24 -33.42
C LEU A 159 34.11 -19.88 -34.08
N THR A 160 33.35 -19.53 -35.12
CA THR A 160 33.51 -18.31 -35.93
C THR A 160 32.19 -17.55 -36.04
N SER A 161 32.24 -16.25 -36.32
CA SER A 161 31.06 -15.36 -36.36
C SER A 161 30.06 -15.72 -37.45
N SER A 162 30.42 -16.65 -38.32
CA SER A 162 29.59 -17.22 -39.37
C SER A 162 28.90 -18.52 -38.98
N ASN A 163 29.45 -19.35 -38.08
CA ASN A 163 28.85 -20.64 -37.70
C ASN A 163 28.23 -20.64 -36.29
N SER A 164 28.59 -19.68 -35.44
CA SER A 164 28.10 -19.63 -34.07
C SER A 164 28.12 -18.21 -33.50
N GLN A 165 27.32 -17.31 -34.09
CA GLN A 165 27.21 -15.89 -33.65
C GLN A 165 26.94 -15.73 -32.16
N GLY A 166 26.17 -16.64 -31.56
CA GLY A 166 25.86 -16.66 -30.14
C GLY A 166 26.79 -17.54 -29.29
N LEU A 167 28.00 -17.89 -29.72
CA LEU A 167 28.98 -18.65 -28.91
C LEU A 167 30.39 -18.02 -28.91
N ILE A 168 30.56 -16.85 -29.52
CA ILE A 168 31.86 -16.20 -29.70
C ILE A 168 32.03 -15.11 -28.65
N GLY A 169 33.13 -15.20 -27.93
CA GLY A 169 33.48 -14.25 -26.89
C GLY A 169 32.72 -14.53 -25.60
N ALA A 170 32.49 -13.47 -24.84
CA ALA A 170 31.98 -13.52 -23.48
C ALA A 170 30.49 -13.84 -23.39
N GLN A 171 29.71 -13.84 -24.48
CA GLN A 171 28.24 -13.89 -24.39
C GLN A 171 27.63 -14.96 -25.29
N ILE A 172 26.66 -15.71 -24.74
CA ILE A 172 25.94 -16.77 -25.43
C ILE A 172 24.45 -16.46 -25.53
N GLN A 173 23.87 -16.65 -26.70
CA GLN A 173 22.42 -16.50 -26.90
C GLN A 173 21.73 -17.87 -26.92
N ILE A 174 20.86 -18.15 -25.94
CA ILE A 174 20.08 -19.41 -25.88
C ILE A 174 18.60 -19.07 -25.75
N GLY A 175 17.79 -19.44 -26.75
CA GLY A 175 16.33 -19.24 -26.71
C GLY A 175 15.89 -17.77 -26.58
N GLY A 176 16.72 -16.81 -27.03
CA GLY A 176 16.47 -15.37 -26.94
C GLY A 176 17.11 -14.66 -25.75
N ALA A 177 17.64 -15.38 -24.76
CA ALA A 177 18.37 -14.79 -23.63
C ALA A 177 19.87 -14.67 -23.93
N LEU A 178 20.48 -13.50 -23.64
CA LEU A 178 21.93 -13.26 -23.70
C LEU A 178 22.58 -13.59 -22.35
N ILE A 179 23.63 -14.40 -22.35
CA ILE A 179 24.26 -14.98 -21.15
C ILE A 179 25.75 -14.70 -21.18
N ASP A 180 26.29 -14.00 -20.19
CA ASP A 180 27.74 -13.74 -20.09
C ASP A 180 28.50 -14.92 -19.44
N VAL A 181 29.37 -15.57 -20.21
CA VAL A 181 30.22 -16.71 -19.88
C VAL A 181 31.60 -16.27 -19.36
N ALA A 182 32.03 -15.03 -19.58
CA ALA A 182 33.37 -14.58 -19.21
C ALA A 182 33.53 -14.23 -17.72
N LEU A 183 32.43 -13.97 -17.00
CA LEU A 183 32.43 -13.70 -15.54
C LEU A 183 32.56 -15.00 -14.70
N GLY A 184 33.44 -15.93 -15.10
CA GLY A 184 33.67 -17.22 -14.45
C GLY A 184 35.11 -17.43 -13.97
N LYS A 185 35.87 -16.35 -13.79
CA LYS A 185 37.11 -16.36 -13.01
C LYS A 185 36.80 -15.82 -11.62
N ASP A 186 36.29 -16.68 -10.76
CA ASP A 186 36.51 -16.69 -9.31
C ASP A 186 36.67 -18.14 -8.88
#